data_AF-A0A2R7SEI6-F1
#
_entry.id   AF-A0A2R7SEI6-F1
#
_cell.length_a   1.000
_cell.length_b   1.000
_cell.length_c   1.000
_cell.angle_alpha   90.00
_cell.angle_beta   90.00
_cell.angle_gamma   90.00
#
_symmetry.space_group_name_H-M   'P 1'
#
loop_
_entity.id
_entity.type
_entity.pdbx_description
1 polymer ?
#
loop_
_entity_poly.entity_id
_entity_poly.type
_entity_poly.pdbx_seq_one_letter_code
_entity_poly.pdbx_strand_id
1 'polypeptide(L)'
;MAGADAMATVLNARLNQVIAVDGPPRSAFFNGRLLSAEDLSREQAAREGAERRLGRLIGCGTAQGLGVAAGGGSLVRVSAGLGVTPSGAVIEIGNLDLDLS
;
A
#
# COMPACT_ATOMS: atom_id res chain seq x y z
N MET A 1 4.35 -20.83 16.74
CA MET A 1 5.52 -19.92 16.69
C MET A 1 6.31 -20.29 15.44
N ALA A 2 6.01 -19.67 14.31
CA ALA A 2 6.68 -19.93 13.03
C ALA A 2 6.63 -18.65 12.18
N GLY A 3 7.39 -17.65 12.64
CA GLY A 3 7.77 -16.50 11.82
C GLY A 3 9.27 -16.57 11.65
N ALA A 4 9.73 -16.74 10.40
CA ALA A 4 11.08 -16.34 9.95
C ALA A 4 11.43 -16.72 8.49
N ASP A 5 10.58 -17.38 7.69
CA ASP A 5 11.07 -18.00 6.43
C ASP A 5 10.25 -17.71 5.16
N ALA A 6 9.76 -16.47 4.99
CA ALA A 6 8.98 -16.08 3.80
C ALA A 6 9.71 -15.12 2.83
N MET A 7 10.98 -14.79 3.07
CA MET A 7 11.68 -13.73 2.31
C MET A 7 13.05 -14.13 1.74
N ALA A 8 13.32 -15.41 1.49
CA ALA A 8 14.49 -15.83 0.71
C ALA A 8 14.37 -17.23 0.10
N THR A 9 13.27 -17.58 -0.57
CA THR A 9 13.33 -18.74 -1.49
C THR A 9 13.97 -18.28 -2.78
N VAL A 10 15.26 -18.59 -2.96
CA VAL A 10 15.93 -18.53 -4.26
C VAL A 10 15.22 -19.52 -5.18
N LEU A 11 14.33 -18.99 -6.02
CA LEU A 11 13.56 -19.77 -6.99
C LEU A 11 14.42 -19.99 -8.23
N ASN A 12 14.91 -21.22 -8.44
CA ASN A 12 15.36 -21.70 -9.76
C ASN A 12 14.14 -21.84 -10.70
N ALA A 13 13.41 -20.76 -10.92
CA ALA A 13 12.26 -20.73 -11.81
C ALA A 13 12.73 -20.44 -13.25
N ARG A 14 12.11 -21.09 -14.22
CA ARG A 14 12.33 -20.78 -15.63
C ARG A 14 11.67 -19.45 -15.97
N LEU A 15 12.24 -18.68 -16.90
CA LEU A 15 11.69 -17.39 -17.36
C LEU A 15 10.22 -17.50 -17.81
N ASN A 16 9.81 -18.66 -18.34
CA ASN A 16 8.46 -18.92 -18.82
C ASN A 16 7.54 -19.62 -17.79
N GLN A 17 8.01 -19.82 -16.56
CA GLN A 17 7.19 -20.41 -15.51
C GLN A 17 6.39 -19.30 -14.81
N VAL A 18 5.06 -19.41 -14.85
CA VAL A 18 4.20 -18.58 -14.01
C VAL A 18 4.38 -19.02 -12.57
N ILE A 19 4.92 -18.13 -11.74
CA ILE A 19 5.00 -18.32 -10.30
C ILE A 19 3.75 -17.69 -9.71
N ALA A 20 2.77 -18.52 -9.37
CA ALA A 20 1.61 -18.06 -8.61
C ALA A 20 2.10 -17.69 -7.21
N VAL A 21 1.89 -16.43 -6.82
CA VAL A 21 2.03 -16.00 -5.42
C VAL A 21 0.64 -16.07 -4.82
N ASP A 22 0.48 -16.86 -3.76
CA ASP A 22 -0.79 -16.93 -3.06
C ASP A 22 -1.17 -15.55 -2.51
N GLY A 23 -2.39 -15.13 -2.82
CA GLY A 23 -2.97 -13.93 -2.26
C GLY A 23 -3.34 -14.13 -0.78
N PRO A 24 -3.53 -13.04 -0.02
CA PRO A 24 -4.07 -13.13 1.33
C PRO A 24 -5.42 -13.86 1.34
N PRO A 25 -5.72 -14.66 2.38
CA PRO A 25 -6.94 -15.44 2.46
C PRO A 25 -8.18 -14.53 2.45
N ARG A 26 -9.17 -14.86 1.62
CA ARG A 26 -10.46 -14.15 1.53
C ARG A 26 -11.56 -14.88 2.30
N SER A 27 -12.57 -14.14 2.76
CA SER A 27 -13.75 -14.74 3.36
C SER A 27 -14.71 -15.20 2.26
N ALA A 28 -15.19 -16.44 2.36
CA ALA A 28 -16.18 -16.98 1.43
C ALA A 28 -17.61 -16.61 1.87
N PHE A 29 -18.38 -16.01 0.95
CA PHE A 29 -19.74 -15.56 1.17
C PHE A 29 -20.74 -16.62 0.70
N PHE A 30 -21.64 -17.04 1.59
CA PHE A 30 -22.71 -18.00 1.28
C PHE A 30 -24.02 -17.51 1.90
N ASN A 31 -25.14 -17.75 1.22
CA ASN A 31 -26.46 -17.38 1.71
C ASN A 31 -26.78 -18.11 3.03
N GLY A 32 -27.26 -17.36 4.03
CA GLY A 32 -27.66 -17.91 5.34
C GLY A 32 -26.53 -18.00 6.38
N ARG A 33 -25.28 -17.70 6.02
CA ARG A 33 -24.20 -17.55 7.01
C ARG A 33 -24.24 -16.15 7.63
N LEU A 34 -24.17 -16.09 8.96
CA LEU A 34 -24.00 -14.82 9.66
C LEU A 34 -22.61 -14.25 9.35
N LEU A 35 -22.57 -12.99 8.90
CA LEU A 35 -21.34 -12.28 8.61
C LEU A 35 -20.76 -11.70 9.90
N SER A 36 -19.54 -12.09 10.26
CA SER A 36 -18.90 -11.57 11.47
C SER A 36 -18.06 -10.32 11.19
N ALA A 37 -17.70 -9.60 12.25
CA ALA A 37 -16.77 -8.49 12.15
C ALA A 37 -15.40 -8.96 11.64
N GLU A 38 -14.93 -10.14 12.07
CA GLU A 38 -13.65 -10.70 11.61
C GLU A 38 -13.66 -11.02 10.11
N ASP A 39 -14.80 -11.49 9.56
CA ASP A 39 -14.94 -11.73 8.13
C ASP A 39 -14.80 -10.42 7.33
N LEU A 40 -15.43 -9.34 7.80
CA LEU A 40 -15.31 -8.02 7.17
C LEU A 40 -13.91 -7.45 7.27
N SER A 41 -13.27 -7.54 8.44
CA SER A 41 -11.89 -7.07 8.63
C SER A 41 -10.91 -7.82 7.72
N ARG A 42 -11.10 -9.13 7.54
CA ARG A 42 -10.27 -9.93 6.61
C ARG A 42 -10.43 -9.46 5.18
N GLU A 43 -11.66 -9.21 4.73
CA GLU A 43 -11.90 -8.76 3.36
C GLU A 43 -11.36 -7.34 3.13
N GLN A 44 -11.49 -6.44 4.12
CA GLN A 44 -10.88 -5.10 4.07
C GLN A 44 -9.36 -5.18 3.95
N ALA A 45 -8.70 -5.99 4.78
CA ALA A 45 -7.26 -6.18 4.71
C ALA A 45 -6.81 -6.79 3.37
N ALA A 46 -7.55 -7.77 2.84
CA ALA A 46 -7.27 -8.37 1.54
C ALA A 46 -7.41 -7.35 0.40
N ARG A 47 -8.39 -6.46 0.49
CA ARG A 47 -8.64 -5.38 -0.48
C ARG A 47 -7.54 -4.32 -0.44
N GLU A 48 -7.20 -3.80 0.74
CA GLU A 48 -6.08 -2.87 0.91
C GLU A 48 -4.77 -3.48 0.41
N GLY A 49 -4.54 -4.78 0.67
CA GLY A 49 -3.38 -5.50 0.16
C GLY A 49 -3.33 -5.56 -1.37
N ALA A 50 -4.49 -5.71 -2.03
CA ALA A 50 -4.59 -5.68 -3.49
C ALA A 50 -4.31 -4.28 -4.05
N GLU A 51 -4.86 -3.24 -3.44
CA GLU A 51 -4.62 -1.85 -3.83
C GLU A 51 -3.14 -1.48 -3.68
N ARG A 52 -2.50 -1.87 -2.56
CA ARG A 52 -1.05 -1.68 -2.38
C ARG A 52 -0.21 -2.44 -3.42
N ARG A 53 -0.63 -3.64 -3.84
CA ARG A 53 0.06 -4.38 -4.92
C ARG A 53 -0.02 -3.62 -6.25
N LEU A 54 -1.19 -3.05 -6.56
CA LEU A 54 -1.35 -2.21 -7.75
C LEU A 54 -0.48 -0.95 -7.67
N GLY A 55 -0.46 -0.26 -6.52
CA GLY A 55 0.41 0.90 -6.31
C GLY A 55 1.89 0.57 -6.52
N ARG A 56 2.36 -0.57 -6.01
CA ARG A 56 3.75 -1.03 -6.26
C ARG A 56 4.02 -1.37 -7.72
N LEU A 57 3.04 -1.92 -8.44
CA LEU A 57 3.18 -2.26 -9.85
C LEU A 57 3.28 -1.00 -10.73
N ILE A 58 2.52 0.05 -10.39
CA ILE A 58 2.56 1.35 -11.09
C ILE A 58 3.88 2.08 -10.80
N GLY A 59 4.40 1.94 -9.58
CA GLY A 59 5.64 2.56 -9.13
C GLY A 59 5.39 3.62 -8.05
N CYS A 60 6.43 3.91 -7.26
CA CYS A 60 6.37 4.92 -6.21
C CYS A 60 6.86 6.29 -6.69
N GLY A 61 6.31 7.35 -6.11
CA GLY A 61 6.70 8.73 -6.41
C GLY A 61 5.54 9.72 -6.29
N THR A 62 5.77 10.94 -6.77
CA THR A 62 4.74 11.98 -6.86
C THR A 62 3.97 11.82 -8.16
N ALA A 63 2.65 11.68 -8.06
CA ALA A 63 1.78 11.64 -9.23
C ALA A 63 1.39 13.06 -9.68
N GLN A 64 1.06 13.94 -8.73
CA GLN A 64 0.69 15.32 -8.98
C GLN A 64 0.92 16.18 -7.72
N GLY A 65 1.34 17.43 -7.88
CA GLY A 65 1.48 18.36 -6.75
C GLY A 65 2.67 18.00 -5.85
N LEU A 66 2.49 18.06 -4.53
CA LEU A 66 3.53 17.82 -3.51
C LEU A 66 4.79 18.69 -3.72
N GLY A 67 4.63 19.83 -4.38
CA GLY A 67 5.69 20.80 -4.56
C GLY A 67 6.05 21.45 -3.24
N VAL A 68 7.35 21.58 -2.98
CA VAL A 68 7.91 22.13 -1.75
C VAL A 68 8.42 23.55 -1.99
N ALA A 69 8.05 24.47 -1.11
CA ALA A 69 8.54 25.86 -1.11
C ALA A 69 8.96 26.26 0.31
N ALA A 70 9.89 27.20 0.41
CA ALA A 70 10.26 27.80 1.69
C ALA A 70 9.13 28.74 2.17
N GLY A 71 8.65 28.54 3.40
CA GLY A 71 7.98 29.57 4.18
C GLY A 71 9.02 30.19 5.11
N GLY A 72 9.13 31.50 5.23
CA GLY A 72 10.30 32.14 5.89
C GLY A 72 10.71 31.52 7.25
N GLY A 73 12.02 31.49 7.52
CA GLY A 73 12.58 30.86 8.72
C GLY A 73 12.71 29.35 8.58
N SER A 74 12.18 28.61 9.56
CA SER A 74 12.20 27.14 9.61
C SER A 74 10.95 26.50 9.00
N LEU A 75 10.13 27.25 8.25
CA LEU A 75 8.87 26.75 7.72
C LEU A 75 9.04 26.17 6.30
N VAL A 76 8.44 25.02 6.05
CA VAL A 76 8.37 24.40 4.73
C VAL A 76 6.91 24.25 4.32
N ARG A 77 6.55 24.82 3.17
CA ARG A 77 5.22 24.70 2.60
C ARG A 77 5.21 23.57 1.58
N VAL A 78 4.32 22.61 1.76
CA VAL A 78 4.02 21.55 0.81
C VAL A 78 2.66 21.84 0.19
N SER A 79 2.63 21.98 -1.13
CA SER A 79 1.37 22.13 -1.88
C SER A 79 0.58 20.83 -1.89
N ALA A 80 -0.74 20.96 -1.97
CA ALA A 80 -1.66 19.83 -2.12
C ALA A 80 -1.22 18.90 -3.27
N GLY A 81 -1.43 17.61 -3.10
CA GLY A 81 -1.01 16.64 -4.11
C GLY A 81 -1.23 15.19 -3.75
N LEU A 82 -0.86 14.34 -4.70
CA LEU A 82 -1.03 12.90 -4.70
C LEU A 82 0.32 12.22 -4.93
N GLY A 83 0.59 11.16 -4.18
CA GLY A 83 1.76 10.31 -4.37
C GLY A 83 1.51 8.85 -4.00
N VAL A 84 2.42 8.00 -4.41
CA VAL A 84 2.44 6.57 -4.07
C VAL A 84 3.73 6.26 -3.31
N THR A 85 3.60 5.67 -2.14
CA THR A 85 4.74 5.26 -1.32
C THR A 85 5.39 3.97 -1.86
N PRO A 86 6.62 3.63 -1.44
CA PRO A 86 7.23 2.34 -1.77
C PRO A 86 6.42 1.12 -1.33
N SER A 87 5.55 1.24 -0.32
CA SER A 87 4.64 0.16 0.07
C SER A 87 3.44 0.01 -0.87
N GLY A 88 3.24 0.96 -1.79
CA GLY A 88 2.10 1.04 -2.69
C GLY A 88 0.88 1.75 -2.09
N ALA A 89 1.03 2.38 -0.93
CA ALA A 89 -0.03 3.20 -0.35
C ALA A 89 -0.15 4.52 -1.12
N VAL A 90 -1.38 4.95 -1.37
CA VAL A 90 -1.69 6.25 -1.95
C VAL A 90 -1.75 7.29 -0.83
N ILE A 91 -1.07 8.41 -1.01
CA ILE A 91 -1.10 9.56 -0.12
C ILE A 91 -1.72 10.72 -0.89
N GLU A 92 -2.76 11.32 -0.31
CA GLU A 92 -3.35 12.57 -0.77
C GLU A 92 -3.29 13.55 0.40
N ILE A 93 -2.69 14.72 0.18
CA ILE A 93 -2.63 15.78 1.18
C ILE A 93 -3.16 17.09 0.62
N GLY A 94 -3.73 17.91 1.51
CA GLY A 94 -3.97 19.32 1.25
C GLY A 94 -2.68 20.14 1.36
N ASN A 95 -2.82 21.47 1.35
CA ASN A 95 -1.70 22.35 1.65
C ASN A 95 -1.26 22.16 3.11
N LEU A 96 0.03 21.98 3.31
CA LEU A 96 0.62 21.68 4.61
C LEU A 96 1.81 22.60 4.85
N ASP A 97 1.78 23.34 5.95
CA ASP A 97 2.94 24.08 6.45
C ASP A 97 3.60 23.25 7.56
N LEU A 98 4.87 22.92 7.37
CA LEU A 98 5.70 22.12 8.28
C LEU A 98 6.71 23.03 8.97
N ASP A 99 6.71 23.03 10.30
CA ASP A 99 7.75 23.70 11.08
C ASP A 99 8.91 22.75 11.35
N LEU A 100 10.14 23.20 11.09
CA LEU A 100 11.39 22.44 11.24
C LEU A 100 12.24 22.90 12.44
N SER A 101 11.74 23.80 13.28
CA SER A 101 12.45 24.28 14.49
C SER A 101 12.71 23.20 15.52
#